data_AF-A0A6P4YUB6-F1
#
_entry.id   AF-A0A6P4YUB6-F1
#
_cell.length_a   1.000
_cell.length_b   1.000
_cell.length_c   1.000
_cell.angle_alpha   90.00
_cell.angle_beta   90.00
_cell.angle_gamma   90.00
#
_symmetry.space_group_name_H-M   'P 1'
#
loop_
_entity.id
_entity.type
_entity.pdbx_description
1 polymer ?
#
loop_
_entity_poly.entity_id
_entity_poly.type
_entity_poly.pdbx_seq_one_letter_code
_entity_poly.pdbx_strand_id
1 'polypeptide(L)'
;MMTYALVVTWKNMAMAGDPARDGMPTNTFQAILVTDHRKTYAIYLYDDHRMQWDPQITQENLVGGKWPAFVGYIIRGTTGQLTVVEDENSRHKSTLENGQKNCTQPNVYCLDRKSGGSSIGPGRWSYRLDDNDDSYVNPRKQCMSWYLVQADVTRFGPLPPCPTTAAHAQLDAQWKAASDVSSGDRLCFDLNRPLSSSLGGNMLCCYQMPEGAFIRNNRERSGTFERYQRASADDIQARESCCLDYGSKYCDMYFERRPMGFTEGYVPPRTSAAAGDPHILTLDRVRYSFNGLGEYLLCQTTPSTALSQTAAIFSLQGRTQLVDVEPGKTPRATVFR
;
A
#
# COMPACT_ATOMS: atom_id res chain seq x y z
N MET A 1 -17.49 11.51 14.63
CA MET A 1 -17.81 10.37 15.52
C MET A 1 -16.50 9.70 15.88
N MET A 2 -16.26 9.41 17.17
CA MET A 2 -15.06 8.71 17.61
C MET A 2 -15.09 7.26 17.11
N THR A 3 -13.99 6.78 16.54
CA THR A 3 -13.93 5.41 15.99
C THR A 3 -13.24 4.44 16.95
N TYR A 4 -12.25 4.92 17.70
CA TYR A 4 -11.51 4.12 18.68
C TYR A 4 -11.25 4.91 19.96
N ALA A 5 -11.30 4.21 21.09
CA ALA A 5 -10.96 4.75 22.40
C ALA A 5 -10.18 3.70 23.22
N LEU A 6 -9.10 4.13 23.87
CA LEU A 6 -8.37 3.38 24.88
C LEU A 6 -8.50 4.12 26.21
N VAL A 7 -8.98 3.43 27.24
CA VAL A 7 -9.09 3.98 28.60
C VAL A 7 -8.11 3.24 29.50
N VAL A 8 -7.25 3.99 30.17
CA VAL A 8 -6.32 3.48 31.18
C VAL A 8 -6.62 4.16 32.50
N THR A 9 -6.71 3.40 33.58
CA THR A 9 -7.02 3.91 34.93
C THR A 9 -5.86 3.62 35.86
N TRP A 10 -5.40 4.66 36.55
CA TRP A 10 -4.46 4.56 37.66
C TRP A 10 -5.23 4.81 38.95
N LYS A 11 -5.23 3.81 39.83
CA LYS A 11 -5.92 3.86 41.12
C LYS A 11 -4.90 3.94 42.24
N ASN A 12 -5.06 4.90 43.14
CA ASN A 12 -4.19 5.11 44.31
C ASN A 12 -2.69 5.15 43.92
N MET A 13 -2.38 5.88 42.86
CA MET A 13 -1.02 6.05 42.35
C MET A 13 -0.25 6.98 43.28
N ALA A 14 0.94 6.60 43.77
CA ALA A 14 1.82 7.55 44.45
C ALA A 14 2.55 8.43 43.42
N MET A 15 3.16 9.53 43.90
CA MET A 15 3.95 10.40 43.04
C MET A 15 5.12 9.61 42.40
N ALA A 16 5.48 9.93 41.16
CA ALA A 16 6.55 9.29 40.37
C ALA A 16 6.31 7.85 39.90
N GLY A 17 5.04 7.41 39.84
CA GLY A 17 4.66 6.19 39.12
C GLY A 17 4.90 4.89 39.89
N ASP A 18 5.16 4.95 41.20
CA ASP A 18 5.29 3.78 42.07
C ASP A 18 3.99 3.46 42.83
N PRO A 19 3.63 2.18 43.04
CA PRO A 19 2.46 1.81 43.83
C PRO A 19 2.50 2.44 45.23
N ALA A 20 1.36 2.95 45.70
CA ALA A 20 1.28 3.55 47.02
C ALA A 20 1.53 2.53 48.14
N ARG A 21 2.25 2.98 49.17
CA ARG A 21 2.38 2.29 50.47
C ARG A 21 1.48 2.97 51.49
N ASP A 22 1.25 2.31 52.62
CA ASP A 22 0.41 2.86 53.68
C ASP A 22 0.90 4.24 54.14
N GLY A 23 -0.04 5.18 54.26
CA GLY A 23 0.22 6.56 54.66
C GLY A 23 0.75 7.47 53.54
N MET A 24 0.97 6.99 52.32
CA MET A 24 1.44 7.83 51.22
C MET A 24 0.30 8.65 50.59
N PRO A 25 0.53 9.92 50.22
CA PRO A 25 -0.41 10.68 49.42
C PRO A 25 -0.57 10.08 48.02
N THR A 26 -1.81 9.90 47.57
CA THR A 26 -2.11 9.25 46.30
C THR A 26 -2.97 10.11 45.37
N ASN A 27 -3.06 9.68 44.11
CA ASN A 27 -3.93 10.25 43.11
C ASN A 27 -4.60 9.12 42.33
N THR A 28 -5.86 9.32 41.95
CA THR A 28 -6.60 8.41 41.06
C THR A 28 -7.05 9.20 39.84
N PHE A 29 -6.71 8.70 38.66
CA PHE A 29 -7.05 9.37 37.41
C PHE A 29 -7.15 8.37 36.25
N GLN A 30 -7.81 8.79 35.19
CA GLN A 30 -7.90 8.07 33.93
C GLN A 30 -7.23 8.86 32.82
N ALA A 31 -6.62 8.16 31.87
CA ALA A 31 -6.26 8.70 30.57
C ALA A 31 -7.08 7.99 29.50
N ILE A 32 -7.71 8.78 28.64
CA ILE A 32 -8.51 8.33 27.52
C ILE A 32 -7.84 8.82 26.25
N LEU A 33 -7.32 7.89 25.45
CA LEU A 33 -6.84 8.18 24.11
C LEU A 33 -7.96 7.91 23.11
N VAL A 34 -8.45 8.94 22.43
CA VAL A 34 -9.50 8.82 21.41
C VAL A 34 -9.00 9.26 20.05
N THR A 35 -9.44 8.57 18.99
CA THR A 35 -9.13 8.93 17.61
C THR A 35 -10.25 8.55 16.65
N ASP A 36 -10.42 9.35 15.59
CA ASP A 36 -11.24 9.02 14.42
C ASP A 36 -10.39 8.70 13.17
N HIS A 37 -9.10 8.41 13.40
CA HIS A 37 -8.01 8.27 12.43
C HIS A 37 -7.48 9.56 11.82
N ARG A 38 -8.12 10.69 12.07
CA ARG A 38 -7.71 12.00 11.57
C ARG A 38 -7.27 12.88 12.72
N LYS A 39 -8.14 13.05 13.71
CA LYS A 39 -7.90 13.81 14.92
C LYS A 39 -7.74 12.86 16.09
N THR A 40 -6.74 13.11 16.92
CA THR A 40 -6.39 12.28 18.06
C THR A 40 -6.26 13.15 19.30
N TYR A 41 -6.89 12.73 20.39
CA TYR A 41 -6.88 13.45 21.66
C TYR A 41 -6.48 12.53 22.80
N ALA A 42 -5.65 13.03 23.71
CA ALA A 42 -5.48 12.47 25.05
C ALA A 42 -6.32 13.29 26.02
N ILE A 43 -7.19 12.62 26.76
CA ILE A 43 -8.06 13.24 27.76
C ILE A 43 -7.72 12.64 29.12
N TYR A 44 -7.41 13.49 30.10
CA TYR A 44 -7.19 13.06 31.48
C TYR A 44 -8.37 13.45 32.34
N LEU A 45 -8.85 12.50 33.14
CA LEU A 45 -9.93 12.66 34.10
C LEU A 45 -9.39 12.38 35.50
N TYR A 46 -9.31 13.39 36.35
CA TYR A 46 -8.87 13.27 37.74
C TYR A 46 -10.08 13.07 38.65
N ASP A 47 -9.92 12.25 39.68
CA ASP A 47 -10.95 12.04 40.69
C ASP A 47 -11.15 13.32 41.52
N ASP A 48 -12.41 13.71 41.68
CA ASP A 48 -12.78 15.06 42.11
C ASP A 48 -12.30 15.35 43.54
N HIS A 49 -11.58 16.45 43.70
CA HIS A 49 -10.94 16.87 44.95
C HIS A 49 -10.01 15.82 45.62
N ARG A 50 -9.61 14.75 44.91
CA ARG A 50 -8.86 13.60 45.45
C ARG A 50 -7.37 13.57 45.10
N MET A 51 -6.83 14.58 44.43
CA MET A 51 -5.39 14.64 44.15
C MET A 51 -4.63 15.03 45.42
N GLN A 52 -3.98 14.07 46.08
CA GLN A 52 -3.29 14.30 47.36
C GLN A 52 -1.77 14.41 47.23
N TRP A 53 -1.21 14.19 46.04
CA TRP A 53 0.23 14.33 45.79
C TRP A 53 0.80 15.65 46.33
N ASP A 54 1.99 15.54 46.92
CA ASP A 54 2.73 16.66 47.52
C ASP A 54 3.78 17.19 46.52
N PRO A 55 3.72 18.48 46.13
CA PRO A 55 4.72 19.10 45.26
C PRO A 55 6.13 19.18 45.82
N GLN A 56 6.30 19.16 47.13
CA GLN A 56 7.61 19.34 47.71
C GLN A 56 8.49 18.13 47.42
N ILE A 57 9.77 18.36 47.13
CA ILE A 57 10.76 17.28 47.05
C ILE A 57 11.60 17.36 48.31
N THR A 58 11.27 16.54 49.29
CA THR A 58 12.02 16.35 50.53
C THR A 58 12.53 14.93 50.59
N GLN A 59 13.57 14.68 51.40
CA GLN A 59 14.09 13.33 51.59
C GLN A 59 13.05 12.36 52.17
N GLU A 60 12.00 12.89 52.80
CA GLU A 60 10.92 12.13 53.44
C GLU A 60 9.76 11.80 52.49
N ASN A 61 9.53 12.61 51.45
CA ASN A 61 8.46 12.39 50.46
C ASN A 61 8.96 11.97 49.07
N LEU A 62 10.29 11.84 48.91
CA LEU A 62 10.92 11.26 47.72
C LEU A 62 10.57 9.78 47.59
N VAL A 63 9.64 9.48 46.69
CA VAL A 63 9.35 8.10 46.28
C VAL A 63 10.42 7.66 45.28
N GLY A 64 11.39 6.87 45.74
CA GLY A 64 12.42 6.25 44.89
C GLY A 64 13.48 7.20 44.30
N GLY A 65 13.64 8.42 44.84
CA GLY A 65 14.62 9.39 44.33
C GLY A 65 14.27 10.00 42.97
N LYS A 66 13.02 9.82 42.52
CA LYS A 66 12.56 10.20 41.19
C LYS A 66 12.03 11.64 41.16
N TRP A 67 12.12 12.25 39.98
CA TRP A 67 11.56 13.58 39.74
C TRP A 67 10.03 13.58 39.83
N PRO A 68 9.40 14.68 40.30
CA PRO A 68 7.96 14.79 40.37
C PRO A 68 7.28 14.64 39.01
N ALA A 69 6.02 14.20 39.04
CA ALA A 69 5.26 13.93 37.83
C ALA A 69 5.07 15.21 36.99
N PHE A 70 5.32 15.11 35.68
CA PHE A 70 4.93 16.13 34.71
C PHE A 70 3.55 15.79 34.15
N VAL A 71 2.81 16.81 33.70
CA VAL A 71 1.51 16.63 33.05
C VAL A 71 1.54 17.29 31.68
N GLY A 72 1.04 16.54 30.69
CA GLY A 72 1.11 16.88 29.28
C GLY A 72 1.26 15.62 28.44
N TYR A 73 2.02 15.71 27.36
CA TYR A 73 2.31 14.56 26.51
C TYR A 73 3.67 14.69 25.82
N ILE A 74 4.23 13.53 25.50
CA ILE A 74 5.44 13.39 24.70
C ILE A 74 5.08 12.53 23.51
N ILE A 75 5.26 13.07 22.31
CA ILE A 75 5.12 12.31 21.07
C ILE A 75 6.45 12.30 20.33
N ARG A 76 6.77 11.16 19.73
CA ARG A 76 7.91 11.02 18.82
C ARG A 76 7.38 11.10 17.39
N GLY A 77 7.82 12.12 16.65
CA GLY A 77 7.53 12.28 15.23
C GLY A 77 8.23 11.22 14.37
N THR A 78 7.85 11.13 13.11
CA THR A 78 8.39 10.16 12.14
C THR A 78 9.88 10.33 11.86
N THR A 79 10.41 11.55 12.00
CA THR A 79 11.85 11.88 11.89
C THR A 79 12.62 11.64 13.18
N GLY A 80 11.98 11.11 14.22
CA GLY A 80 12.57 10.88 15.53
C GLY A 80 12.59 12.10 16.45
N GLN A 81 12.17 13.28 15.97
CA GLN A 81 11.98 14.49 16.78
C GLN A 81 10.97 14.23 17.91
N LEU A 82 11.27 14.72 19.11
CA LEU A 82 10.36 14.68 20.24
C LEU A 82 9.62 16.01 20.35
N THR A 83 8.28 15.94 20.36
CA THR A 83 7.44 17.05 20.77
C THR A 83 7.05 16.81 22.21
N VAL A 84 7.48 17.71 23.09
CA VAL A 84 7.13 17.71 24.51
C VAL A 84 6.19 18.88 24.73
N VAL A 85 4.95 18.59 25.08
CA VAL A 85 3.98 19.60 25.50
C VAL A 85 3.75 19.40 26.98
N GLU A 86 4.10 20.41 27.75
CA GLU A 86 3.95 20.44 29.18
C GLU A 86 2.88 21.49 29.55
N ASP A 87 1.96 21.12 30.43
CA ASP A 87 0.89 22.00 30.88
C ASP A 87 1.44 23.22 31.65
N GLU A 88 0.73 24.34 31.63
CA GLU A 88 1.09 25.50 32.47
C GLU A 88 1.05 25.16 33.96
N ASN A 89 0.18 24.24 34.36
CA ASN A 89 0.12 23.78 35.73
C ASN A 89 1.24 22.80 36.08
N SER A 90 2.19 22.50 35.23
CA SER A 90 3.20 21.45 35.45
C SER A 90 4.21 21.71 36.59
N ARG A 91 5.09 20.72 36.80
CA ARG A 91 6.07 20.67 37.89
C ARG A 91 6.96 21.91 37.95
N HIS A 92 7.55 22.31 36.83
CA HIS A 92 8.51 23.42 36.81
C HIS A 92 7.89 24.77 37.15
N LYS A 93 6.56 24.85 37.07
CA LYS A 93 5.76 26.04 37.31
C LYS A 93 4.94 25.93 38.58
N SER A 94 5.10 24.86 39.37
CA SER A 94 4.31 24.62 40.57
C SER A 94 4.62 25.63 41.67
N THR A 95 3.59 26.30 42.14
CA THR A 95 3.66 27.36 43.14
C THR A 95 3.25 26.86 44.52
N LEU A 96 4.00 27.31 45.53
CA LEU A 96 3.75 27.03 46.94
C LEU A 96 3.46 28.33 47.68
N GLU A 97 2.57 28.26 48.66
CA GLU A 97 2.30 29.34 49.61
C GLU A 97 2.49 28.78 51.02
N ASN A 98 3.44 29.34 51.78
CA ASN A 98 3.81 28.86 53.13
C ASN A 98 4.10 27.34 53.20
N GLY A 99 4.70 26.78 52.15
CA GLY A 99 5.01 25.35 52.07
C GLY A 99 3.81 24.45 51.72
N GLN A 100 2.64 25.00 51.40
CA GLN A 100 1.49 24.22 50.93
C GLN A 100 1.21 24.47 49.45
N LYS A 101 0.52 23.53 48.80
CA LYS A 101 0.10 23.68 47.40
C LYS A 101 -0.87 24.86 47.25
N ASN A 102 -0.56 25.82 46.38
CA ASN A 102 -1.48 26.90 46.04
C ASN A 102 -2.28 26.54 44.77
N CYS A 103 -3.53 26.10 44.95
CA CYS A 103 -4.39 25.72 43.82
C CYS A 103 -4.97 26.93 43.04
N THR A 104 -4.74 28.17 43.48
CA THR A 104 -5.17 29.39 42.75
C THR A 104 -4.15 29.83 41.70
N GLN A 105 -2.91 29.37 41.84
CA GLN A 105 -1.77 29.63 40.95
C GLN A 105 -1.39 28.35 40.19
N PRO A 106 -0.51 28.40 39.17
CA PRO A 106 -0.05 27.20 38.48
C PRO A 106 0.50 26.15 39.46
N ASN A 107 -0.08 24.95 39.47
CA ASN A 107 0.26 23.86 40.39
C ASN A 107 -0.33 22.54 39.90
N VAL A 108 0.52 21.53 39.67
CA VAL A 108 0.17 20.28 38.97
C VAL A 108 -0.60 19.33 39.87
N TYR A 109 -0.60 19.59 41.17
CA TYR A 109 -1.21 18.74 42.20
C TYR A 109 -2.60 19.23 42.62
N CYS A 110 -3.23 20.03 41.76
CA CYS A 110 -4.60 20.49 41.88
C CYS A 110 -5.38 20.35 40.56
N LEU A 111 -4.95 19.46 39.66
CA LEU A 111 -5.58 19.28 38.34
C LEU A 111 -7.01 18.74 38.45
N ASP A 112 -7.32 18.04 39.53
CA ASP A 112 -8.66 17.62 39.97
C ASP A 112 -9.61 18.81 40.19
N ARG A 113 -9.09 19.96 40.60
CA ARG A 113 -9.88 21.15 40.98
C ARG A 113 -9.91 22.22 39.91
N LYS A 114 -9.05 22.11 38.92
CA LYS A 114 -8.82 23.12 37.88
C LYS A 114 -9.41 22.68 36.56
N SER A 115 -9.81 23.67 35.76
CA SER A 115 -10.16 23.47 34.36
C SER A 115 -8.97 23.87 33.48
N GLY A 116 -8.52 22.94 32.64
CA GLY A 116 -7.39 23.14 31.73
C GLY A 116 -7.75 23.90 30.47
N GLY A 117 -8.46 25.02 30.60
CA GLY A 117 -8.97 25.78 29.45
C GLY A 117 -9.97 25.01 28.58
N SER A 118 -10.49 23.88 29.08
CA SER A 118 -11.34 22.97 28.33
C SER A 118 -12.81 23.18 28.71
N SER A 119 -13.72 23.16 27.72
CA SER A 119 -15.17 23.26 27.90
C SER A 119 -15.81 22.02 28.58
N ILE A 120 -14.99 21.12 29.11
CA ILE A 120 -15.40 19.84 29.68
C ILE A 120 -15.50 19.85 31.21
N GLY A 121 -15.01 20.90 31.89
CA GLY A 121 -15.18 21.12 33.33
C GLY A 121 -13.94 20.84 34.20
N PRO A 122 -14.01 21.09 35.52
CA PRO A 122 -12.90 20.84 36.45
C PRO A 122 -12.47 19.37 36.48
N GLY A 123 -11.18 19.10 36.73
CA GLY A 123 -10.66 17.74 36.78
C GLY A 123 -10.45 17.09 35.41
N ARG A 124 -10.73 17.82 34.32
CA ARG A 124 -10.76 17.25 32.96
C ARG A 124 -9.90 18.04 32.00
N TRP A 125 -8.93 17.37 31.41
CA TRP A 125 -7.87 17.98 30.60
C TRP A 125 -7.84 17.29 29.25
N SER A 126 -7.81 18.05 28.16
CA SER A 126 -7.80 17.49 26.80
C SER A 126 -6.67 18.09 25.98
N TYR A 127 -5.84 17.22 25.42
CA TYR A 127 -4.72 17.59 24.57
C TYR A 127 -4.94 17.00 23.19
N ARG A 128 -4.84 17.84 22.16
CA ARG A 128 -4.82 17.39 20.77
C ARG A 128 -3.42 16.90 20.42
N LEU A 129 -3.30 15.66 19.97
CA LEU A 129 -2.01 15.01 19.71
C LEU A 129 -1.56 15.07 18.24
N ASP A 130 -2.45 15.51 17.35
CA ASP A 130 -2.19 15.69 15.92
C ASP A 130 -2.19 17.18 15.53
N ASP A 131 -1.56 17.47 14.41
CA ASP A 131 -1.57 18.76 13.70
C ASP A 131 -2.37 18.67 12.38
N ASN A 132 -3.18 17.62 12.20
CA ASN A 132 -3.88 17.35 10.95
C ASN A 132 -4.98 18.39 10.68
N ASP A 133 -5.04 18.95 9.49
CA ASP A 133 -6.13 19.86 9.11
C ASP A 133 -7.43 19.12 8.75
N ASP A 134 -8.47 19.89 8.38
CA ASP A 134 -9.77 19.39 7.95
C ASP A 134 -9.80 18.83 6.51
N SER A 135 -8.67 18.80 5.81
CA SER A 135 -8.45 18.10 4.54
C SER A 135 -7.59 16.82 4.66
N TYR A 136 -6.82 16.65 5.73
CA TYR A 136 -5.96 15.49 5.97
C TYR A 136 -6.68 14.15 5.77
N VAL A 137 -6.09 13.28 4.96
CA VAL A 137 -6.55 11.91 4.77
C VAL A 137 -5.51 10.95 5.32
N ASN A 138 -5.95 10.01 6.15
CA ASN A 138 -5.06 9.02 6.74
C ASN A 138 -4.73 7.93 5.69
N PRO A 139 -3.47 7.85 5.22
CA PRO A 139 -3.07 6.92 4.15
C PRO A 139 -3.17 5.46 4.61
N ARG A 140 -2.87 5.18 5.88
CA ARG A 140 -3.01 3.82 6.45
C ARG A 140 -4.46 3.38 6.53
N LYS A 141 -5.39 4.31 6.81
CA LYS A 141 -6.83 4.05 6.76
C LYS A 141 -7.29 3.81 5.32
N GLN A 142 -6.85 4.62 4.36
CA GLN A 142 -7.16 4.43 2.94
C GLN A 142 -6.69 3.06 2.45
N CYS A 143 -5.44 2.70 2.75
CA CYS A 143 -4.87 1.40 2.43
C CYS A 143 -5.72 0.24 2.98
N MET A 144 -6.07 0.30 4.27
CA MET A 144 -6.89 -0.72 4.92
C MET A 144 -8.28 -0.82 4.28
N SER A 145 -8.95 0.31 4.07
CA SER A 145 -10.27 0.37 3.43
C SER A 145 -10.24 -0.23 2.02
N TRP A 146 -9.22 0.12 1.22
CA TRP A 146 -9.00 -0.47 -0.10
C TRP A 146 -8.81 -1.98 0.00
N TYR A 147 -7.91 -2.44 0.86
CA TYR A 147 -7.58 -3.87 1.00
C TYR A 147 -8.81 -4.73 1.32
N LEU A 148 -9.72 -4.23 2.17
CA LEU A 148 -10.92 -4.95 2.61
C LEU A 148 -11.97 -5.12 1.50
N VAL A 149 -11.98 -4.26 0.48
CA VAL A 149 -12.96 -4.32 -0.62
C VAL A 149 -12.39 -4.89 -1.91
N GLN A 150 -11.07 -5.09 -1.98
CA GLN A 150 -10.44 -5.68 -3.16
C GLN A 150 -10.73 -7.16 -3.29
N ALA A 151 -10.95 -7.59 -4.53
CA ALA A 151 -11.08 -8.99 -4.89
C ALA A 151 -9.76 -9.74 -4.66
N ASP A 152 -9.86 -11.04 -4.39
CA ASP A 152 -8.72 -11.94 -4.40
C ASP A 152 -8.09 -12.01 -5.80
N VAL A 153 -6.75 -12.08 -5.87
CA VAL A 153 -6.00 -12.12 -7.14
C VAL A 153 -6.39 -13.32 -8.01
N THR A 154 -6.84 -14.42 -7.39
CA THR A 154 -7.32 -15.63 -8.09
C THR A 154 -8.59 -15.39 -8.92
N ARG A 155 -9.30 -14.28 -8.67
CA ARG A 155 -10.47 -13.89 -9.47
C ARG A 155 -10.09 -13.14 -10.74
N PHE A 156 -8.84 -12.70 -10.88
CA PHE A 156 -8.35 -12.14 -12.12
C PHE A 156 -8.14 -13.28 -13.12
N GLY A 157 -8.39 -13.03 -14.41
CA GLY A 157 -8.10 -14.04 -15.43
C GLY A 157 -6.63 -14.45 -15.42
N PRO A 158 -6.25 -15.63 -15.95
CA PRO A 158 -4.85 -16.03 -16.02
C PRO A 158 -4.05 -14.99 -16.80
N LEU A 159 -3.16 -14.29 -16.10
CA LEU A 159 -2.28 -13.28 -16.67
C LEU A 159 -1.00 -13.96 -17.19
N PRO A 160 -0.48 -13.57 -18.36
CA PRO A 160 0.77 -14.10 -18.86
C PRO A 160 1.94 -13.66 -17.95
N PRO A 161 2.99 -14.50 -17.83
CA PRO A 161 4.22 -14.10 -17.16
C PRO A 161 4.88 -12.93 -17.89
N CYS A 162 5.59 -12.10 -17.13
CA CYS A 162 6.45 -11.06 -17.67
C CYS A 162 7.54 -11.65 -18.56
N PRO A 163 7.87 -10.99 -19.68
CA PRO A 163 9.07 -11.28 -20.43
C PRO A 163 10.31 -11.25 -19.52
N THR A 164 11.30 -12.08 -19.85
CA THR A 164 12.52 -12.18 -19.03
C THR A 164 13.45 -10.97 -19.20
N THR A 165 13.35 -10.26 -20.32
CA THR A 165 14.13 -9.07 -20.65
C THR A 165 13.28 -7.99 -21.31
N ALA A 166 13.72 -6.73 -21.19
CA ALA A 166 13.10 -5.59 -21.85
C ALA A 166 13.06 -5.75 -23.37
N ALA A 167 14.09 -6.38 -23.95
CA ALA A 167 14.14 -6.66 -25.39
C ALA A 167 13.04 -7.63 -25.82
N HIS A 168 12.76 -8.67 -25.02
CA HIS A 168 11.63 -9.56 -25.26
C HIS A 168 10.30 -8.81 -25.13
N ALA A 169 10.14 -7.98 -24.10
CA ALA A 169 8.93 -7.17 -23.93
C ALA A 169 8.68 -6.20 -25.09
N GLN A 170 9.74 -5.64 -25.69
CA GLN A 170 9.64 -4.72 -26.81
C GLN A 170 9.24 -5.40 -28.13
N LEU A 171 9.65 -6.66 -28.31
CA LEU A 171 9.33 -7.45 -29.52
C LEU A 171 8.00 -8.20 -29.41
N ASP A 172 7.52 -8.41 -28.20
CA ASP A 172 6.30 -9.15 -27.93
C ASP A 172 5.08 -8.21 -27.94
N ALA A 173 4.26 -8.34 -28.98
CA ALA A 173 3.07 -7.49 -29.19
C ALA A 173 2.01 -7.60 -28.08
N GLN A 174 2.12 -8.59 -27.17
CA GLN A 174 1.31 -8.65 -25.96
C GLN A 174 1.65 -7.53 -24.97
N TRP A 175 2.76 -6.81 -25.15
CA TRP A 175 3.23 -5.79 -24.22
C TRP A 175 3.36 -4.44 -24.92
N LYS A 176 3.05 -3.36 -24.19
CA LYS A 176 3.19 -1.98 -24.65
C LYS A 176 4.04 -1.18 -23.66
N ALA A 177 4.82 -0.24 -24.16
CA ALA A 177 5.66 0.60 -23.30
C ALA A 177 4.81 1.39 -22.29
N ALA A 178 5.29 1.45 -21.05
CA ALA A 178 4.66 2.10 -19.90
C ALA A 178 5.43 3.38 -19.53
N SER A 179 5.40 4.39 -20.39
CA SER A 179 6.28 5.57 -20.28
C SER A 179 6.04 6.41 -19.01
N ASP A 180 4.82 6.44 -18.50
CA ASP A 180 4.41 7.17 -17.29
C ASP A 180 4.99 6.61 -15.99
N VAL A 181 5.39 5.33 -15.97
CA VAL A 181 6.03 4.68 -14.80
C VAL A 181 7.48 4.24 -15.08
N SER A 182 7.97 4.49 -16.30
CA SER A 182 9.37 4.27 -16.67
C SER A 182 10.23 5.46 -16.22
N SER A 183 11.47 5.19 -15.86
CA SER A 183 12.50 6.16 -15.46
C SER A 183 13.84 5.81 -16.13
N GLY A 184 14.85 6.67 -16.01
CA GLY A 184 16.15 6.47 -16.67
C GLY A 184 16.85 5.16 -16.29
N ASP A 185 16.58 4.63 -15.09
CA ASP A 185 17.13 3.40 -14.54
C ASP A 185 16.13 2.21 -14.56
N ARG A 186 14.91 2.42 -15.07
CA ARG A 186 13.84 1.42 -15.04
C ARG A 186 12.90 1.56 -16.24
N LEU A 187 12.85 0.55 -17.09
CA LEU A 187 11.93 0.51 -18.22
C LEU A 187 10.76 -0.43 -17.92
N CYS A 188 9.53 0.00 -18.15
CA CYS A 188 8.34 -0.79 -17.84
C CYS A 188 7.45 -1.02 -19.05
N PHE A 189 6.68 -2.11 -19.02
CA PHE A 189 5.72 -2.50 -20.04
C PHE A 189 4.42 -3.01 -19.42
N ASP A 190 3.29 -2.65 -20.04
CA ASP A 190 1.96 -3.10 -19.68
C ASP A 190 1.46 -4.20 -20.60
N LEU A 191 0.58 -5.05 -20.07
CA LEU A 191 -0.17 -5.97 -20.89
C LEU A 191 -1.08 -5.20 -21.87
N ASN A 192 -0.81 -5.39 -23.15
CA ASN A 192 -1.52 -4.82 -24.28
C ASN A 192 -2.72 -5.71 -24.65
N ARG A 193 -3.73 -5.78 -23.78
CA ARG A 193 -4.98 -6.51 -24.05
C ARG A 193 -6.20 -5.59 -24.02
N PRO A 194 -7.18 -5.79 -24.93
CA PRO A 194 -8.49 -5.19 -24.79
C PRO A 194 -9.16 -5.82 -23.56
N LEU A 195 -9.40 -5.01 -22.52
CA LEU A 195 -10.12 -5.38 -21.31
C LEU A 195 -11.60 -5.65 -21.63
N SER A 196 -11.89 -6.73 -22.33
CA SER A 196 -13.26 -7.19 -22.58
C SER A 196 -13.75 -8.15 -21.48
N SER A 197 -12.89 -8.53 -20.53
CA SER A 197 -13.31 -9.34 -19.38
C SER A 197 -13.93 -8.44 -18.30
N SER A 198 -15.17 -8.74 -17.93
CA SER A 198 -15.85 -8.19 -16.74
C SER A 198 -15.12 -8.48 -15.41
N LEU A 199 -14.12 -9.37 -15.45
CA LEU A 199 -13.27 -9.76 -14.33
C LEU A 199 -12.04 -8.86 -14.15
N GLY A 200 -11.67 -8.07 -15.16
CA GLY A 200 -10.43 -7.28 -15.16
C GLY A 200 -9.15 -8.13 -15.28
N GLY A 201 -8.00 -7.49 -15.03
CA GLY A 201 -6.66 -8.09 -15.04
C GLY A 201 -5.70 -7.41 -16.01
N ASN A 202 -4.66 -6.80 -15.47
CA ASN A 202 -3.53 -6.20 -16.17
C ASN A 202 -2.23 -6.61 -15.46
N MET A 203 -1.10 -6.50 -16.17
CA MET A 203 0.23 -6.79 -15.63
C MET A 203 1.19 -5.68 -16.04
N LEU A 204 1.88 -5.12 -15.05
CA LEU A 204 3.03 -4.25 -15.25
C LEU A 204 4.32 -5.05 -15.02
N CYS A 205 5.21 -5.02 -16.01
CA CYS A 205 6.51 -5.68 -15.96
C CYS A 205 7.62 -4.63 -16.10
N CYS A 206 8.54 -4.59 -15.14
CA CYS A 206 9.62 -3.60 -15.13
C CYS A 206 11.01 -4.25 -15.11
N TYR A 207 11.91 -3.59 -15.82
CA TYR A 207 13.25 -4.06 -16.12
C TYR A 207 14.27 -3.02 -15.66
N GLN A 208 15.39 -3.50 -15.13
CA GLN A 208 16.49 -2.64 -14.73
C GLN A 208 17.23 -2.17 -15.98
N MET A 209 17.50 -0.87 -16.05
CA MET A 209 18.37 -0.29 -17.09
C MET A 209 19.76 -0.02 -16.53
N PRO A 210 20.82 -0.18 -17.35
CA PRO A 210 20.79 -0.43 -18.80
C PRO A 210 20.71 -1.91 -19.23
N GLU A 211 20.80 -2.87 -18.30
CA GLU A 211 20.97 -4.29 -18.64
C GLU A 211 19.72 -4.93 -19.28
N GLY A 212 18.53 -4.35 -19.03
CA GLY A 212 17.26 -4.84 -19.53
C GLY A 212 16.77 -6.12 -18.85
N ALA A 213 17.32 -6.49 -17.69
CA ALA A 213 16.90 -7.69 -16.96
C ALA A 213 15.63 -7.41 -16.14
N PHE A 214 14.72 -8.40 -16.06
CA PHE A 214 13.55 -8.29 -15.19
C PHE A 214 13.97 -8.12 -13.74
N ILE A 215 13.34 -7.18 -13.04
CA ILE A 215 13.64 -6.91 -11.64
C ILE A 215 12.94 -7.98 -10.81
N ARG A 216 13.68 -9.00 -10.33
CA ARG A 216 13.07 -10.17 -9.64
C ARG A 216 12.98 -10.06 -8.13
N ASN A 217 13.91 -9.37 -7.48
CA ASN A 217 14.03 -9.37 -6.01
C ASN A 217 13.68 -8.00 -5.40
N ASN A 218 12.83 -7.23 -6.08
CA ASN A 218 12.40 -5.94 -5.60
C ASN A 218 10.96 -5.68 -6.06
N ARG A 219 9.99 -6.19 -5.29
CA ARG A 219 8.55 -6.09 -5.59
C ARG A 219 8.07 -4.66 -5.85
N GLU A 220 8.74 -3.65 -5.29
CA GLU A 220 8.43 -2.24 -5.54
C GLU A 220 8.85 -1.79 -6.93
N ARG A 221 9.94 -2.31 -7.46
CA ARG A 221 10.45 -1.95 -8.78
C ARG A 221 10.10 -2.96 -9.88
N SER A 222 9.62 -4.16 -9.54
CA SER A 222 9.33 -5.27 -10.48
C SER A 222 8.13 -5.03 -11.39
N GLY A 223 7.23 -4.14 -10.97
CA GLY A 223 5.86 -4.07 -11.51
C GLY A 223 4.94 -5.06 -10.80
N THR A 224 3.63 -4.92 -11.02
CA THR A 224 2.60 -5.62 -10.26
C THR A 224 1.45 -6.10 -11.14
N PHE A 225 0.74 -7.09 -10.63
CA PHE A 225 -0.62 -7.41 -11.03
C PHE A 225 -1.49 -6.18 -10.79
N GLU A 226 -2.40 -5.90 -11.71
CA GLU A 226 -3.33 -4.77 -11.64
C GLU A 226 -4.73 -5.25 -12.00
N ARG A 227 -5.75 -4.65 -11.38
CA ARG A 227 -7.14 -5.07 -11.62
C ARG A 227 -7.71 -4.44 -12.88
N TYR A 228 -7.33 -3.21 -13.16
CA TYR A 228 -7.78 -2.44 -14.32
C TYR A 228 -6.58 -2.00 -15.15
N GLN A 229 -6.83 -1.38 -16.31
CA GLN A 229 -5.79 -0.65 -17.02
C GLN A 229 -5.27 0.44 -16.10
N ARG A 230 -3.95 0.70 -16.12
CA ARG A 230 -3.24 1.64 -15.24
C ARG A 230 -3.85 3.04 -15.14
N ALA A 231 -4.71 3.42 -16.08
CA ALA A 231 -5.53 4.63 -16.03
C ALA A 231 -6.54 4.67 -14.86
N SER A 232 -6.82 3.55 -14.17
CA SER A 232 -7.62 3.59 -12.94
C SER A 232 -6.76 4.11 -11.79
N ALA A 233 -7.12 5.27 -11.25
CA ALA A 233 -6.44 5.84 -10.09
C ALA A 233 -6.50 4.97 -8.83
N ASP A 234 -7.37 3.95 -8.78
CA ASP A 234 -7.58 3.09 -7.60
C ASP A 234 -6.31 2.33 -7.18
N ASP A 235 -5.68 1.60 -8.09
CA ASP A 235 -4.46 0.82 -7.78
C ASP A 235 -3.24 1.71 -7.51
N ILE A 236 -3.13 2.84 -8.23
CA ILE A 236 -2.04 3.82 -8.04
C ILE A 236 -2.16 4.48 -6.66
N GLN A 237 -3.32 5.05 -6.34
CA GLN A 237 -3.55 5.72 -5.05
C GLN A 237 -3.45 4.74 -3.88
N ALA A 238 -3.92 3.51 -4.06
CA ALA A 238 -3.75 2.47 -3.05
C ALA A 238 -2.29 2.15 -2.80
N ARG A 239 -1.48 2.04 -3.86
CA ARG A 239 -0.04 1.82 -3.72
C ARG A 239 0.63 2.96 -2.96
N GLU A 240 0.34 4.21 -3.31
CA GLU A 240 0.88 5.40 -2.63
C GLU A 240 0.48 5.41 -1.14
N SER A 241 -0.78 5.09 -0.84
CA SER A 241 -1.32 5.09 0.52
C SER A 241 -0.78 3.93 1.38
N CYS A 242 -0.60 2.74 0.78
CA CYS A 242 -0.15 1.54 1.46
C CYS A 242 1.37 1.49 1.64
N CYS A 243 2.13 1.99 0.68
CA CYS A 243 3.59 1.83 0.61
C CYS A 243 4.37 3.13 0.87
N LEU A 244 3.83 4.03 1.72
CA LEU A 244 4.61 5.17 2.24
C LEU A 244 5.90 4.72 2.91
N ASP A 245 5.79 3.65 3.71
CA ASP A 245 6.90 2.93 4.29
C ASP A 245 6.96 1.55 3.62
N TYR A 246 7.92 1.37 2.71
CA TYR A 246 8.06 0.17 1.88
C TYR A 246 8.20 -1.16 2.65
N GLY A 247 8.78 -1.12 3.86
CA GLY A 247 8.89 -2.27 4.76
C GLY A 247 7.71 -2.43 5.74
N SER A 248 6.64 -1.66 5.60
CA SER A 248 5.50 -1.72 6.52
C SER A 248 4.53 -2.85 6.16
N LYS A 249 3.81 -3.32 7.18
CA LYS A 249 2.68 -4.27 7.02
C LYS A 249 1.63 -3.77 6.02
N TYR A 250 1.44 -2.46 5.89
CA TYR A 250 0.49 -1.90 4.93
C TYR A 250 0.93 -2.12 3.49
N CYS A 251 2.23 -2.04 3.21
CA CYS A 251 2.75 -2.34 1.89
C CYS A 251 2.63 -3.84 1.57
N ASP A 252 2.80 -4.72 2.56
CA ASP A 252 2.51 -6.16 2.39
C ASP A 252 1.04 -6.42 2.01
N MET A 253 0.09 -5.70 2.63
CA MET A 253 -1.33 -5.80 2.29
C MET A 253 -1.61 -5.40 0.84
N TYR A 254 -0.91 -4.37 0.32
CA TYR A 254 -1.00 -4.03 -1.10
C TYR A 254 -0.54 -5.19 -1.98
N PHE A 255 0.66 -5.74 -1.72
CA PHE A 255 1.23 -6.82 -2.52
C PHE A 255 0.47 -8.15 -2.39
N GLU A 256 -0.33 -8.35 -1.34
CA GLU A 256 -1.24 -9.49 -1.25
C GLU A 256 -2.36 -9.40 -2.30
N ARG A 257 -2.88 -8.19 -2.56
CA ARG A 257 -3.95 -7.95 -3.55
C ARG A 257 -3.42 -7.63 -4.94
N ARG A 258 -2.18 -7.15 -5.04
CA ARG A 258 -1.47 -6.79 -6.27
C ARG A 258 -0.06 -7.38 -6.23
N PRO A 259 0.08 -8.72 -6.36
CA PRO A 259 1.38 -9.38 -6.32
C PRO A 259 2.36 -8.81 -7.32
N MET A 260 3.65 -9.01 -7.05
CA MET A 260 4.68 -8.66 -8.01
C MET A 260 4.57 -9.53 -9.27
N GLY A 261 4.95 -8.97 -10.41
CA GLY A 261 5.09 -9.72 -11.66
C GLY A 261 6.08 -10.89 -11.49
N PHE A 262 5.88 -11.92 -12.29
CA PHE A 262 6.74 -13.11 -12.33
C PHE A 262 7.12 -13.44 -13.76
N THR A 263 8.26 -14.11 -13.97
CA THR A 263 8.76 -14.45 -15.32
C THR A 263 8.70 -15.94 -15.61
N GLU A 264 8.44 -16.75 -14.60
CA GLU A 264 8.36 -18.19 -14.67
C GLU A 264 7.30 -18.63 -15.70
N GLY A 265 7.74 -19.40 -16.70
CA GLY A 265 6.88 -19.88 -17.79
C GLY A 265 6.78 -18.93 -18.99
N TYR A 266 7.50 -17.80 -19.02
CA TYR A 266 7.55 -16.97 -20.21
C TYR A 266 8.18 -17.71 -21.39
N VAL A 267 7.48 -17.71 -22.52
CA VAL A 267 7.96 -18.25 -23.79
C VAL A 267 7.87 -17.12 -24.83
N PRO A 268 9.00 -16.67 -25.41
CA PRO A 268 8.98 -15.64 -26.44
C PRO A 268 8.07 -16.02 -27.62
N PRO A 269 7.36 -15.06 -28.24
CA PRO A 269 6.57 -15.33 -29.43
C PRO A 269 7.38 -16.02 -30.53
N ARG A 270 6.80 -17.06 -31.12
CA ARG A 270 7.39 -17.74 -32.27
C ARG A 270 6.81 -17.16 -33.55
N THR A 271 7.68 -16.77 -34.46
CA THR A 271 7.28 -16.26 -35.78
C THR A 271 7.20 -17.41 -36.78
N SER A 272 6.11 -17.46 -37.53
CA SER A 272 5.96 -18.27 -38.73
C SER A 272 5.73 -17.34 -39.92
N ALA A 273 6.25 -17.71 -41.08
CA ALA A 273 6.08 -16.94 -42.31
C ALA A 273 5.67 -17.86 -43.46
N ALA A 274 4.85 -17.32 -44.35
CA ALA A 274 4.43 -17.93 -45.60
C ALA A 274 4.25 -16.80 -46.62
N ALA A 275 4.97 -16.85 -47.74
CA ALA A 275 4.96 -15.78 -48.74
C ALA A 275 5.36 -16.31 -50.13
N GLY A 276 4.70 -15.84 -51.19
CA GLY A 276 5.01 -16.21 -52.57
C GLY A 276 4.59 -17.64 -52.92
N ASP A 277 5.48 -18.39 -53.60
CA ASP A 277 5.37 -19.86 -53.77
C ASP A 277 5.29 -20.50 -52.37
N PRO A 278 4.32 -21.40 -52.06
CA PRO A 278 3.95 -21.74 -50.69
C PRO A 278 5.01 -22.57 -49.96
N HIS A 279 6.07 -21.88 -49.56
CA HIS A 279 7.04 -22.29 -48.56
C HIS A 279 6.50 -21.88 -47.21
N ILE A 280 6.22 -22.89 -46.39
CA ILE A 280 5.62 -22.74 -45.07
C ILE A 280 6.70 -23.06 -44.05
N LEU A 281 6.96 -22.14 -43.13
CA LEU A 281 7.73 -22.40 -41.92
C LEU A 281 6.75 -22.52 -40.75
N THR A 282 6.61 -23.72 -40.18
CA THR A 282 5.72 -23.98 -39.05
C THR A 282 6.29 -23.42 -37.73
N LEU A 283 5.45 -23.34 -36.69
CA LEU A 283 5.82 -22.79 -35.36
C LEU A 283 6.88 -23.62 -34.60
N ASP A 284 7.04 -24.89 -34.96
CA ASP A 284 8.13 -25.78 -34.53
C ASP A 284 9.36 -25.72 -35.46
N ARG A 285 9.39 -24.75 -36.38
CA ARG A 285 10.49 -24.42 -37.30
C ARG A 285 10.76 -25.49 -38.38
N VAL A 286 9.74 -26.26 -38.76
CA VAL A 286 9.85 -27.20 -39.88
C VAL A 286 9.45 -26.51 -41.18
N ARG A 287 10.24 -26.74 -42.23
CA ARG A 287 10.01 -26.16 -43.56
C ARG A 287 9.27 -27.15 -44.43
N TYR A 288 8.18 -26.70 -45.05
CA TYR A 288 7.42 -27.46 -46.03
C TYR A 288 7.30 -26.65 -47.32
N SER A 289 7.29 -27.37 -48.45
CA SER A 289 6.84 -26.82 -49.73
C SER A 289 5.48 -27.42 -50.04
N PHE A 290 4.51 -26.57 -50.33
CA PHE A 290 3.13 -26.97 -50.58
C PHE A 290 2.66 -26.36 -51.89
N ASN A 291 2.09 -27.15 -52.81
CA ASN A 291 1.66 -26.67 -54.12
C ASN A 291 0.17 -26.96 -54.35
N GLY A 292 -0.64 -26.76 -53.31
CA GLY A 292 -2.09 -26.91 -53.39
C GLY A 292 -2.75 -25.65 -53.94
N LEU A 293 -3.84 -25.83 -54.69
CA LEU A 293 -4.71 -24.76 -55.20
C LEU A 293 -6.01 -24.75 -54.39
N GLY A 294 -6.29 -23.67 -53.64
CA GLY A 294 -7.54 -23.58 -52.87
C GLY A 294 -7.44 -22.71 -51.62
N GLU A 295 -8.31 -23.00 -50.65
CA GLU A 295 -8.39 -22.33 -49.36
C GLU A 295 -7.96 -23.28 -48.25
N TYR A 296 -7.13 -22.78 -47.35
CA TYR A 296 -6.51 -23.57 -46.30
C TYR A 296 -6.59 -22.85 -44.96
N LEU A 297 -6.79 -23.64 -43.91
CA LEU A 297 -6.64 -23.17 -42.54
C LEU A 297 -5.15 -23.20 -42.18
N LEU A 298 -4.54 -22.02 -42.04
CA LEU A 298 -3.10 -21.89 -41.73
C LEU A 298 -2.82 -21.99 -40.23
N CYS A 299 -3.71 -21.45 -39.40
CA CYS A 299 -3.60 -21.52 -37.95
C CYS A 299 -4.99 -21.45 -37.33
N GLN A 300 -5.25 -22.30 -36.33
CA GLN A 300 -6.45 -22.22 -35.52
C GLN A 300 -6.10 -22.54 -34.08
N THR A 301 -6.57 -21.71 -33.15
CA THR A 301 -6.45 -22.02 -31.72
C THR A 301 -7.60 -22.94 -31.33
N THR A 302 -7.29 -24.09 -30.75
CA THR A 302 -8.29 -24.96 -30.11
C THR A 302 -8.39 -24.60 -28.63
N PRO A 303 -9.60 -24.49 -28.05
CA PRO A 303 -9.75 -24.26 -26.62
C PRO A 303 -9.11 -25.43 -25.87
N SER A 304 -8.07 -25.15 -25.08
CA SER A 304 -7.54 -26.15 -24.14
C SER A 304 -8.43 -26.18 -22.90
N THR A 305 -8.74 -27.37 -22.39
CA THR A 305 -9.53 -27.58 -21.16
C THR A 305 -8.90 -26.93 -19.92
N ALA A 306 -7.62 -26.52 -19.98
CA ALA A 306 -6.87 -25.92 -18.87
C ALA A 306 -6.86 -24.37 -18.86
N LEU A 307 -7.28 -23.70 -19.94
CA LEU A 307 -7.24 -22.23 -20.05
C LEU A 307 -8.61 -21.68 -20.50
N SER A 308 -9.56 -21.69 -19.56
CA SER A 308 -10.82 -20.93 -19.51
C SER A 308 -11.80 -21.03 -20.70
N GLN A 309 -13.08 -21.21 -20.35
CA GLN A 309 -14.26 -21.24 -21.23
C GLN A 309 -14.55 -19.92 -22.00
N THR A 310 -13.59 -18.99 -22.02
CA THR A 310 -13.67 -17.67 -22.66
C THR A 310 -12.55 -17.42 -23.68
N ALA A 311 -11.75 -18.44 -24.03
CA ALA A 311 -10.70 -18.31 -25.03
C ALA A 311 -11.30 -17.88 -26.38
N ALA A 312 -10.91 -16.69 -26.85
CA ALA A 312 -11.24 -16.24 -28.20
C ALA A 312 -10.60 -17.22 -29.19
N ILE A 313 -11.43 -17.86 -30.02
CA ILE A 313 -10.95 -18.73 -31.10
C ILE A 313 -10.36 -17.83 -32.18
N PHE A 314 -9.05 -17.88 -32.35
CA PHE A 314 -8.36 -17.28 -33.49
C PHE A 314 -8.31 -18.30 -34.64
N SER A 315 -8.61 -17.83 -35.85
CA SER A 315 -8.52 -18.61 -37.08
C SER A 315 -7.89 -17.75 -38.16
N LEU A 316 -6.81 -18.25 -38.76
CA LEU A 316 -6.13 -17.67 -39.91
C LEU A 316 -6.34 -18.57 -41.11
N GLN A 317 -6.95 -18.02 -42.16
CA GLN A 317 -7.13 -18.70 -43.44
C GLN A 317 -6.18 -18.09 -44.48
N GLY A 318 -5.68 -18.94 -45.37
CA GLY A 318 -4.86 -18.55 -46.50
C GLY A 318 -5.45 -19.12 -47.78
N ARG A 319 -5.41 -18.32 -48.85
CA ARG A 319 -5.83 -18.74 -50.19
C ARG A 319 -4.62 -18.78 -51.11
N THR A 320 -4.55 -19.81 -51.95
CA THR A 320 -3.58 -19.88 -53.03
C THR A 320 -4.25 -19.74 -54.40
N GLN A 321 -3.54 -19.19 -55.36
CA GLN A 321 -3.94 -19.11 -56.76
C GLN A 321 -2.83 -19.64 -57.66
N LEU A 322 -3.12 -19.93 -58.93
CA LEU A 322 -2.09 -20.29 -59.90
C LEU A 322 -1.14 -19.11 -60.12
N VAL A 323 0.15 -19.40 -60.28
CA VAL A 323 1.14 -18.37 -60.63
C VAL A 323 0.83 -17.81 -62.02
N ASP A 324 1.00 -16.50 -62.20
CA ASP A 324 0.89 -15.88 -63.51
C ASP A 324 2.05 -16.34 -64.40
N VAL A 325 1.71 -16.83 -65.59
CA VAL A 325 2.69 -17.30 -66.59
C VAL A 325 2.46 -16.60 -67.92
N GLU A 326 3.48 -16.60 -68.76
CA GLU A 326 3.40 -16.04 -70.12
C GLU A 326 2.27 -16.69 -70.94
N PRO A 327 1.66 -15.93 -71.87
CA PRO A 327 0.62 -16.45 -72.76
C PRO A 327 1.06 -17.74 -73.47
N GLY A 328 0.22 -18.78 -73.39
CA GLY A 328 0.49 -20.09 -74.00
C GLY A 328 1.23 -21.08 -73.09
N LYS A 329 1.66 -20.69 -71.89
CA LYS A 329 2.22 -21.62 -70.88
C LYS A 329 1.14 -22.05 -69.88
N THR A 330 1.23 -23.28 -69.40
CA THR A 330 0.36 -23.80 -68.32
C THR A 330 1.04 -23.59 -66.97
N PRO A 331 0.42 -22.87 -66.03
CA PRO A 331 0.98 -22.73 -64.69
C PRO A 331 0.99 -24.06 -63.95
N ARG A 332 2.13 -24.40 -63.33
CA ARG A 332 2.33 -25.64 -62.55
C ARG A 332 2.59 -25.39 -61.06
N ALA A 333 2.56 -24.13 -60.65
CA ALA A 333 2.81 -23.70 -59.28
C ALA A 333 1.67 -22.80 -58.80
N THR A 334 1.44 -22.79 -57.50
CA THR A 334 0.54 -21.86 -56.84
C THR A 334 1.32 -20.79 -56.07
N VAL A 335 0.64 -19.72 -55.68
CA VAL A 335 1.17 -18.63 -54.84
C VAL A 335 0.10 -18.17 -53.85
N PHE A 336 0.50 -17.71 -52.66
CA PHE A 336 -0.43 -17.07 -51.72
C PHE A 336 -1.01 -15.77 -52.31
N ARG A 337 -2.32 -15.57 -52.14
CA ARG A 337 -3.08 -14.42 -52.63
C ARG A 337 -3.65 -13.61 -51.48
#